data_AF-A0A2V8SLX2-F1
#
_entry.id   AF-A0A2V8SLX2-F1
#
_cell.length_a   1.000
_cell.length_b   1.000
_cell.length_c   1.000
_cell.angle_alpha   90.00
_cell.angle_beta   90.00
_cell.angle_gamma   90.00
#
_symmetry.space_group_name_H-M   'P 1'
#
loop_
_entity.id
_entity.type
_entity.pdbx_description
1 polymer ?
#
loop_
_entity_poly.entity_id
_entity_poly.type
_entity_poly.pdbx_seq_one_letter_code
_entity_poly.pdbx_strand_id
1 'polypeptide(L)'
;MASVGAAGVLASTLGAALLSSGALAAGPGPVGSPIAAPVTPAASTSGPVAPGSGDPILDPGRLLATIHPDYALYIGRVRPLGQDEGMGLYMALVRPGATDPARRDSAPFTGPGSRNDILYNVASIAGDRSPAWRLLLLDHEYFHARHLAGTTSLPRSVPAAVERHYYEAAAWGFNVGEARAGRYPGLRPREFREALDRYGEHYAALKSLLQERDSGLWEACAKMLQAPAALLTTSRPPR
;
A
#
# COMPACT_ATOMS: atom_id res chain seq x y z
N MET A 1 11.70 -44.50 -25.66
CA MET A 1 12.61 -43.47 -25.10
C MET A 1 11.87 -42.15 -25.10
N ALA A 2 11.77 -41.54 -23.93
CA ALA A 2 10.74 -40.56 -23.59
C ALA A 2 10.99 -39.16 -24.17
N SER A 3 9.87 -38.54 -24.52
CA SER A 3 9.67 -37.18 -25.02
C SER A 3 10.19 -36.11 -24.04
N VAL A 4 10.95 -35.15 -24.56
CA VAL A 4 11.37 -33.94 -23.85
C VAL A 4 10.23 -32.92 -23.96
N GLY A 5 9.47 -32.76 -22.88
CA GLY A 5 8.40 -31.78 -22.76
C GLY A 5 8.98 -30.37 -22.56
N ALA A 6 8.69 -29.49 -23.51
CA ALA A 6 8.93 -28.05 -23.40
C ALA A 6 8.04 -27.47 -22.29
N ALA A 7 8.66 -27.00 -21.21
CA ALA A 7 7.99 -26.20 -20.19
C ALA A 7 7.76 -24.79 -20.74
N GLY A 8 6.50 -24.49 -21.08
CA GLY A 8 6.06 -23.17 -21.49
C GLY A 8 6.21 -22.17 -20.34
N VAL A 9 7.00 -21.13 -20.56
CA VAL A 9 7.09 -19.94 -19.71
C VAL A 9 5.80 -19.14 -19.93
N LEU A 10 4.81 -19.33 -19.06
CA LEU A 10 3.66 -18.44 -18.98
C LEU A 10 4.09 -17.19 -18.20
N ALA A 11 4.37 -16.13 -18.95
CA ALA A 11 4.60 -14.80 -18.42
C ALA A 11 3.31 -14.30 -17.75
N SER A 12 3.26 -14.32 -16.42
CA SER A 12 2.27 -13.58 -15.66
C SER A 12 2.47 -12.09 -15.91
N THR A 13 1.65 -11.52 -16.78
CA THR A 13 1.53 -10.08 -16.96
C THR A 13 0.90 -9.46 -15.71
N LEU A 14 1.70 -9.23 -14.68
CA LEU A 14 1.44 -8.17 -13.71
C LEU A 14 1.64 -6.85 -14.46
N GLY A 15 0.57 -6.40 -15.12
CA GLY A 15 0.48 -5.02 -15.56
C GLY A 15 0.65 -4.13 -14.34
N ALA A 16 1.48 -3.09 -14.48
CA ALA A 16 1.62 -2.04 -13.50
C ALA A 16 0.25 -1.72 -12.89
N ALA A 17 0.06 -2.01 -11.61
CA ALA A 17 -1.15 -1.67 -10.90
C ALA A 17 -1.17 -0.15 -10.73
N LEU A 18 -1.63 0.53 -11.77
CA LEU A 18 -2.12 1.90 -11.72
C LEU A 18 -3.20 1.95 -10.65
N LEU A 19 -2.88 2.43 -9.44
CA LEU A 19 -3.94 2.81 -8.50
C LEU A 19 -4.29 4.25 -8.79
N SER A 20 -5.44 4.48 -9.42
CA SER A 20 -6.14 5.76 -9.37
C SER A 20 -7.21 5.62 -8.30
N SER A 21 -7.02 6.27 -7.15
CA SER A 21 -8.10 6.44 -6.17
C SER A 21 -8.74 7.81 -6.36
N GLY A 22 -10.00 7.83 -6.83
CA GLY A 22 -10.97 8.86 -6.45
C GLY A 22 -11.60 9.70 -7.57
N ALA A 23 -12.92 9.53 -7.76
CA ALA A 23 -13.90 10.62 -7.84
C ALA A 23 -15.32 10.06 -7.66
N LEU A 24 -15.90 10.19 -6.46
CA LEU A 24 -17.35 10.10 -6.29
C LEU A 24 -17.95 11.49 -6.46
N ALA A 25 -18.83 11.61 -7.44
CA ALA A 25 -19.63 12.80 -7.72
C ALA A 25 -20.59 13.10 -6.55
N ALA A 26 -20.63 14.36 -6.13
CA ALA A 26 -21.61 14.89 -5.20
C ALA A 26 -22.92 15.22 -5.95
N GLY A 27 -24.04 14.67 -5.47
CA GLY A 27 -25.41 15.10 -5.83
C GLY A 27 -26.05 15.91 -4.69
N PRO A 28 -26.98 16.83 -4.97
CA PRO A 28 -27.32 17.95 -4.09
C PRO A 28 -28.53 17.70 -3.19
N GLY A 29 -28.61 18.42 -2.07
CA GLY A 29 -29.87 18.70 -1.38
C GLY A 29 -29.71 19.08 0.09
N PRO A 30 -30.53 20.01 0.63
CA PRO A 30 -30.06 21.03 1.57
C PRO A 30 -30.60 20.87 3.01
N VAL A 31 -30.25 21.85 3.83
CA VAL A 31 -31.05 22.52 4.90
C VAL A 31 -30.36 22.50 6.28
N GLY A 32 -30.09 23.71 6.79
CA GLY A 32 -30.09 24.00 8.23
C GLY A 32 -28.81 24.59 8.82
N SER A 33 -28.60 25.91 8.65
CA SER A 33 -27.78 26.70 9.60
C SER A 33 -28.47 26.78 10.97
N PRO A 34 -27.73 27.02 12.06
CA PRO A 34 -27.63 28.41 12.53
C PRO A 34 -26.27 28.85 13.12
N ILE A 35 -25.97 30.12 12.84
CA ILE A 35 -25.39 31.17 13.71
C ILE A 35 -23.94 30.98 14.19
N ALA A 36 -23.05 31.74 13.54
CA ALA A 36 -21.69 32.05 13.97
C ALA A 36 -21.66 33.23 14.95
N ALA A 37 -20.73 33.18 15.91
CA ALA A 37 -20.26 34.33 16.68
C ALA A 37 -18.93 34.85 16.08
N PRO A 38 -18.64 36.16 16.11
CA PRO A 38 -17.49 36.73 15.42
C PRO A 38 -16.19 36.52 16.22
N VAL A 39 -15.15 36.05 15.54
CA VAL A 39 -13.77 36.08 16.06
C VAL A 39 -12.94 36.98 15.14
N THR A 40 -12.37 38.02 15.73
CA THR A 40 -11.56 39.08 15.12
C THR A 40 -10.26 38.51 14.50
N PRO A 41 -9.81 38.97 13.31
CA PRO A 41 -8.60 38.47 12.68
C PRO A 41 -7.34 39.13 13.28
N ALA A 42 -6.41 38.31 13.77
CA ALA A 42 -5.04 38.75 14.07
C ALA A 42 -4.18 38.58 12.81
N ALA A 43 -3.64 39.70 12.32
CA ALA A 43 -2.72 39.76 11.20
C ALA A 43 -1.44 38.98 11.53
N SER A 44 -1.08 38.00 10.69
CA SER A 44 0.24 37.37 10.70
C SER A 44 1.01 37.86 9.48
N THR A 45 2.10 38.57 9.75
CA THR A 45 3.07 39.08 8.81
C THR A 45 3.86 37.94 8.18
N SER A 46 3.69 37.75 6.87
CA SER A 46 4.47 36.82 6.07
C SER A 46 5.88 37.36 5.83
N GLY A 47 6.86 36.84 6.56
CA GLY A 47 8.28 36.99 6.23
C GLY A 47 8.73 35.89 5.26
N PRO A 48 9.74 36.14 4.41
CA PRO A 48 10.21 35.15 3.43
C PRO A 48 11.01 34.04 4.15
N VAL A 49 10.53 32.80 4.05
CA VAL A 49 11.21 31.62 4.62
C VAL A 49 12.33 31.19 3.69
N ALA A 50 13.56 31.24 4.20
CA ALA A 50 14.76 30.72 3.54
C ALA A 50 14.72 29.19 3.41
N PRO A 51 15.38 28.60 2.40
CA PRO A 51 15.45 27.15 2.23
C PRO A 51 16.48 26.59 3.22
N GLY A 52 16.04 25.87 4.25
CA GLY A 52 16.97 25.28 5.20
C GLY A 52 16.36 24.26 6.15
N SER A 53 17.05 23.11 6.26
CA SER A 53 16.89 22.00 7.21
C SER A 53 15.74 21.02 6.95
N GLY A 54 16.07 19.92 6.25
CA GLY A 54 15.24 18.72 6.23
C GLY A 54 15.15 18.13 7.63
N ASP A 55 13.92 18.02 8.13
CA ASP A 55 13.59 17.42 9.40
C ASP A 55 14.12 15.96 9.44
N PRO A 56 14.97 15.55 10.41
CA PRO A 56 15.52 14.19 10.50
C PRO A 56 14.45 13.08 10.68
N ILE A 57 13.18 13.47 10.82
CA ILE A 57 11.97 12.65 10.83
C ILE A 57 11.56 12.17 9.41
N LEU A 58 12.24 12.63 8.34
CA LEU A 58 11.85 12.42 6.94
C LEU A 58 12.74 11.42 6.16
N ASP A 59 13.31 10.40 6.81
CA ASP A 59 13.91 9.26 6.09
C ASP A 59 13.01 8.01 6.18
N PRO A 60 12.05 7.84 5.23
CA PRO A 60 11.22 6.65 5.13
C PRO A 60 11.97 5.31 5.15
N GLY A 61 13.19 5.27 4.59
CA GLY A 61 13.99 4.05 4.58
C GLY A 61 14.44 3.66 5.98
N ARG A 62 14.88 4.64 6.77
CA ARG A 62 15.27 4.42 8.18
C ARG A 62 14.09 4.02 9.06
N LEU A 63 12.91 4.56 8.78
CA LEU A 63 11.68 4.18 9.47
C LEU A 63 11.32 2.70 9.22
N LEU A 64 11.37 2.25 7.97
CA LEU A 64 11.18 0.83 7.63
C LEU A 64 12.20 -0.08 8.32
N ALA A 65 13.48 0.31 8.31
CA ALA A 65 14.56 -0.45 8.95
C ALA A 65 14.34 -0.71 10.45
N THR A 66 13.61 0.19 11.12
CA THR A 66 13.34 0.10 12.56
C THR A 66 12.25 -0.92 12.88
N ILE A 67 11.30 -1.11 11.97
CA ILE A 67 10.17 -2.04 12.14
C ILE A 67 10.53 -3.43 11.59
N HIS A 68 11.17 -3.45 10.43
CA HIS A 68 11.51 -4.67 9.68
C HIS A 68 13.00 -4.70 9.37
N PRO A 69 13.81 -5.37 10.20
CA PRO A 69 15.26 -5.46 9.98
C PRO A 69 15.64 -6.09 8.63
N ASP A 70 14.73 -6.87 8.03
CA ASP A 70 14.92 -7.53 6.74
C ASP A 70 14.40 -6.71 5.53
N TYR A 71 13.86 -5.50 5.73
CA TYR A 71 13.25 -4.73 4.64
C TYR A 71 14.18 -4.50 3.44
N ALA A 72 15.48 -4.36 3.70
CA ALA A 72 16.49 -4.11 2.68
C ALA A 72 16.67 -5.29 1.70
N LEU A 73 16.17 -6.49 2.05
CA LEU A 73 16.12 -7.64 1.12
C LEU A 73 15.09 -7.42 0.00
N TYR A 74 14.01 -6.69 0.28
CA TYR A 74 12.87 -6.54 -0.62
C TYR A 74 12.73 -5.12 -1.18
N ILE A 75 13.23 -4.12 -0.45
CA ILE A 75 13.16 -2.71 -0.82
C ILE A 75 14.54 -2.17 -1.22
N GLY A 76 14.60 -1.57 -2.40
CA GLY A 76 15.77 -0.88 -2.96
C GLY A 76 15.93 0.51 -2.36
N ARG A 77 15.29 1.48 -2.99
CA ARG A 77 15.23 2.89 -2.58
C ARG A 77 13.80 3.28 -2.24
N VAL A 78 13.64 4.23 -1.33
CA VAL A 78 12.37 4.90 -1.06
C VAL A 78 12.51 6.36 -1.47
N ARG A 79 11.69 6.83 -2.40
CA ARG A 79 11.88 8.15 -3.03
C ARG A 79 10.56 8.80 -3.42
N PRO A 80 10.48 10.12 -3.49
CA PRO A 80 9.24 10.79 -3.85
C PRO A 80 8.86 10.52 -5.32
N LEU A 81 7.55 10.48 -5.59
CA LEU A 81 6.98 10.64 -6.91
C LEU A 81 7.33 12.04 -7.44
N GLY A 82 7.56 12.14 -8.76
CA GLY A 82 7.73 13.45 -9.41
C GLY A 82 6.47 14.32 -9.29
N GLN A 83 6.57 15.61 -9.64
CA GLN A 83 5.54 16.63 -9.42
C GLN A 83 4.20 16.43 -10.17
N ASP A 84 4.03 15.35 -10.92
CA ASP A 84 2.73 14.99 -11.51
C ASP A 84 1.84 14.31 -10.44
N GLU A 85 1.36 15.12 -9.50
CA GLU A 85 0.61 14.72 -8.28
C GLU A 85 -0.82 14.16 -8.55
N GLY A 86 -1.20 13.95 -9.81
CA GLY A 86 -2.57 13.63 -10.23
C GLY A 86 -3.04 12.18 -10.05
N MET A 87 -2.20 11.28 -9.56
CA MET A 87 -2.49 9.83 -9.60
C MET A 87 -3.36 9.31 -8.44
N GLY A 88 -3.65 10.12 -7.41
CA GLY A 88 -4.42 9.64 -6.25
C GLY A 88 -3.76 8.48 -5.49
N LEU A 89 -2.45 8.31 -5.65
CA LEU A 89 -1.63 7.30 -5.00
C LEU A 89 -1.09 7.78 -3.65
N TYR A 90 -1.07 6.87 -2.67
CA TYR A 90 -0.22 7.06 -1.49
C TYR A 90 1.23 6.70 -1.82
N MET A 91 1.44 5.47 -2.28
CA MET A 91 2.73 4.89 -2.64
C MET A 91 2.55 3.86 -3.75
N ALA A 92 3.66 3.45 -4.37
CA ALA A 92 3.68 2.36 -5.32
C ALA A 92 5.05 1.68 -5.34
N LEU A 93 5.04 0.35 -5.49
CA LEU A 93 6.24 -0.41 -5.85
C LEU A 93 6.52 -0.34 -7.34
N VAL A 94 7.79 -0.10 -7.67
CA VAL A 94 8.29 -0.08 -9.04
C VAL A 94 9.61 -0.84 -9.12
N ARG A 95 9.99 -1.26 -10.32
CA ARG A 95 11.34 -1.79 -10.51
C ARG A 95 12.40 -0.72 -10.18
N PRO A 96 13.61 -1.11 -9.76
CA PRO A 96 14.67 -0.18 -9.41
C PRO A 96 14.93 0.89 -10.49
N GLY A 97 14.92 2.15 -10.08
CA GLY A 97 15.19 3.31 -10.95
C GLY A 97 13.99 3.84 -11.75
N ALA A 98 12.87 3.11 -11.83
CA ALA A 98 11.68 3.58 -12.54
C ALA A 98 10.99 4.74 -11.81
N THR A 99 10.57 5.78 -12.52
CA THR A 99 10.07 7.05 -11.95
C THR A 99 8.57 7.23 -12.01
N ASP A 100 7.87 6.41 -12.81
CA ASP A 100 6.45 6.59 -13.08
C ASP A 100 5.72 5.23 -12.96
N PRO A 101 4.95 5.02 -11.88
CA PRO A 101 4.26 3.76 -11.66
C PRO A 101 3.12 3.52 -12.66
N ALA A 102 2.70 4.53 -13.44
CA ALA A 102 1.70 4.37 -14.49
C ALA A 102 2.19 3.51 -15.66
N ARG A 103 3.51 3.49 -15.89
CA ARG A 103 4.06 2.86 -17.09
C ARG A 103 4.24 1.37 -16.90
N ARG A 104 3.88 0.62 -17.94
CA ARG A 104 4.09 -0.83 -17.98
C ARG A 104 5.56 -1.24 -17.79
N ASP A 105 6.49 -0.47 -18.33
CA ASP A 105 7.93 -0.73 -18.20
C ASP A 105 8.50 -0.43 -16.80
N SER A 106 7.68 0.17 -15.93
CA SER A 106 7.99 0.46 -14.53
C SER A 106 7.45 -0.59 -13.57
N ALA A 107 6.75 -1.61 -14.08
CA ALA A 107 6.22 -2.71 -13.28
C ALA A 107 7.30 -3.32 -12.39
N PRO A 108 6.98 -3.63 -11.11
CA PRO A 108 7.95 -4.18 -10.18
C PRO A 108 8.41 -5.58 -10.61
N PHE A 109 9.61 -5.94 -10.20
CA PHE A 109 10.13 -7.29 -10.35
C PHE A 109 9.36 -8.27 -9.46
N THR A 110 9.16 -9.48 -9.97
CA THR A 110 8.50 -10.59 -9.27
C THR A 110 9.36 -11.85 -9.29
N GLY A 111 9.13 -12.70 -8.28
CA GLY A 111 9.86 -13.94 -8.06
C GLY A 111 10.93 -13.84 -6.97
N PRO A 112 11.53 -14.97 -6.58
CA PRO A 112 12.50 -15.04 -5.49
C PRO A 112 13.64 -14.03 -5.65
N GLY A 113 13.96 -13.31 -4.58
CA GLY A 113 15.03 -12.31 -4.56
C GLY A 113 14.66 -10.98 -5.23
N SER A 114 13.41 -10.78 -5.64
CA SER A 114 12.95 -9.50 -6.20
C SER A 114 13.11 -8.38 -5.18
N ARG A 115 13.74 -7.30 -5.63
CA ARG A 115 13.96 -6.08 -4.87
C ARG A 115 13.48 -4.89 -5.68
N ASN A 116 12.57 -4.12 -5.10
CA ASN A 116 11.83 -3.05 -5.78
C ASN A 116 12.00 -1.71 -5.06
N ASP A 117 11.88 -0.60 -5.78
CA ASP A 117 11.86 0.73 -5.19
C ASP A 117 10.42 1.10 -4.77
N ILE A 118 10.29 1.92 -3.72
CA ILE A 118 9.02 2.56 -3.35
C ILE A 118 9.05 4.00 -3.87
N LEU A 119 8.04 4.35 -4.65
CA LEU A 119 7.71 5.74 -4.96
C LEU A 119 6.59 6.19 -4.03
N TYR A 120 6.74 7.33 -3.36
CA TYR A 120 5.71 7.87 -2.46
C TYR A 120 5.23 9.26 -2.87
N ASN A 121 3.95 9.52 -2.67
CA ASN A 121 3.41 10.86 -2.83
C ASN A 121 3.84 11.72 -1.62
N VAL A 122 4.48 12.86 -1.90
CA VAL A 122 4.97 13.77 -0.86
C VAL A 122 3.83 14.24 0.04
N ALA A 123 2.64 14.51 -0.49
CA ALA A 123 1.49 14.90 0.33
C ALA A 123 1.07 13.80 1.33
N SER A 124 1.24 12.53 0.94
CA SER A 124 0.93 11.38 1.81
C SER A 124 1.94 11.18 2.93
N ILE A 125 3.17 11.67 2.73
CA ILE A 125 4.25 11.65 3.71
C ILE A 125 4.32 12.99 4.47
N ALA A 126 4.67 14.09 3.82
CA ALA A 126 4.96 15.39 4.41
C ALA A 126 3.74 16.25 4.78
N GLY A 127 2.50 15.84 4.45
CA GLY A 127 1.29 16.58 4.81
C GLY A 127 0.90 16.47 6.29
N ASP A 128 -0.35 16.87 6.60
CA ASP A 128 -0.93 16.90 7.97
C ASP A 128 -1.19 15.52 8.61
N ARG A 129 -0.65 14.45 8.03
CA ARG A 129 -0.78 13.08 8.54
C ARG A 129 0.21 12.82 9.66
N SER A 130 -0.14 11.92 10.57
CA SER A 130 0.75 11.53 11.66
C SER A 130 1.99 10.78 11.12
N PRO A 131 3.13 10.82 11.83
CA PRO A 131 4.25 9.93 11.53
C PRO A 131 3.85 8.45 11.51
N ALA A 132 2.93 8.04 12.38
CA ALA A 132 2.40 6.69 12.43
C ALA A 132 1.64 6.28 11.15
N TRP A 133 0.95 7.21 10.49
CA TRP A 133 0.36 6.97 9.17
C TRP A 133 1.42 6.69 8.11
N ARG A 134 2.54 7.42 8.13
CA ARG A 134 3.66 7.20 7.21
C ARG A 134 4.24 5.80 7.40
N LEU A 135 4.44 5.39 8.65
CA LEU A 135 4.89 4.04 9.00
C LEU A 135 3.93 2.98 8.46
N LEU A 136 2.63 3.17 8.68
CA LEU A 136 1.60 2.27 8.20
C LEU A 136 1.65 2.09 6.68
N LEU A 137 1.74 3.18 5.91
CA LEU A 137 1.85 3.12 4.46
C LEU A 137 3.13 2.45 3.97
N LEU A 138 4.26 2.69 4.63
CA LEU A 138 5.52 2.02 4.27
C LEU A 138 5.44 0.52 4.55
N ASP A 139 4.83 0.13 5.66
CA ASP A 139 4.63 -1.25 6.05
C ASP A 139 3.68 -1.99 5.09
N HIS A 140 2.67 -1.28 4.58
CA HIS A 140 1.79 -1.75 3.50
C HIS A 140 2.60 -2.10 2.23
N GLU A 141 3.46 -1.19 1.75
CA GLU A 141 4.30 -1.45 0.57
C GLU A 141 5.34 -2.53 0.82
N TYR A 142 5.90 -2.62 2.04
CA TYR A 142 6.79 -3.72 2.40
C TYR A 142 6.09 -5.08 2.32
N PHE A 143 4.83 -5.18 2.77
CA PHE A 143 4.02 -6.39 2.60
C PHE A 143 3.90 -6.78 1.13
N HIS A 144 3.59 -5.82 0.24
CA HIS A 144 3.53 -6.08 -1.20
C HIS A 144 4.89 -6.50 -1.78
N ALA A 145 5.99 -5.90 -1.34
CA ALA A 145 7.32 -6.27 -1.83
C ALA A 145 7.67 -7.72 -1.46
N ARG A 146 7.30 -8.14 -0.25
CA ARG A 146 7.41 -9.52 0.21
C ARG A 146 6.51 -10.47 -0.57
N HIS A 147 5.32 -10.02 -0.92
CA HIS A 147 4.44 -10.76 -1.79
C HIS A 147 5.07 -11.01 -3.16
N LEU A 148 5.55 -9.96 -3.82
CA LEU A 148 6.18 -10.03 -5.14
C LEU A 148 7.44 -10.90 -5.15
N ALA A 149 8.18 -10.93 -4.03
CA ALA A 149 9.31 -11.83 -3.83
C ALA A 149 8.94 -13.30 -3.62
N GLY A 150 7.64 -13.64 -3.63
CA GLY A 150 7.13 -14.99 -3.45
C GLY A 150 6.97 -15.42 -1.98
N THR A 151 7.12 -14.51 -1.02
CA THR A 151 7.13 -14.85 0.41
C THR A 151 5.75 -14.79 1.06
N THR A 152 4.71 -14.29 0.40
CA THR A 152 3.35 -14.27 0.97
C THR A 152 2.28 -14.69 -0.06
N SER A 153 2.69 -15.44 -1.09
CA SER A 153 1.84 -15.76 -2.25
C SER A 153 0.71 -16.73 -1.93
N LEU A 154 -0.39 -16.60 -2.68
CA LEU A 154 -1.49 -17.56 -2.69
C LEU A 154 -1.02 -18.97 -3.12
N PRO A 155 -1.69 -20.03 -2.64
CA PRO A 155 -1.28 -21.42 -2.90
C PRO A 155 -1.46 -21.89 -4.36
N ARG A 156 -2.06 -21.07 -5.22
CA ARG A 156 -2.27 -21.35 -6.65
C ARG A 156 -2.40 -20.06 -7.46
N SER A 157 -2.24 -20.17 -8.76
CA SER A 157 -2.52 -19.09 -9.70
C SER A 157 -4.01 -18.74 -9.70
N VAL A 158 -4.32 -17.44 -9.67
CA VAL A 158 -5.70 -16.91 -9.72
C VAL A 158 -5.77 -15.76 -10.75
N PRO A 159 -6.97 -15.35 -11.20
CA PRO A 159 -7.11 -14.18 -12.05
C PRO A 159 -6.54 -12.92 -11.39
N ALA A 160 -5.92 -12.03 -12.17
CA ALA A 160 -5.24 -10.83 -11.67
C ALA A 160 -6.13 -9.93 -10.77
N ALA A 161 -7.43 -9.84 -11.05
CA ALA A 161 -8.35 -9.07 -10.21
C ALA A 161 -8.53 -9.69 -8.81
N VAL A 162 -8.63 -11.02 -8.74
CA VAL A 162 -8.71 -11.76 -7.46
C VAL A 162 -7.40 -11.58 -6.69
N GLU A 163 -6.29 -11.77 -7.39
CA GLU A 163 -4.95 -11.60 -6.84
C GLU A 163 -4.77 -10.21 -6.22
N ARG A 164 -5.08 -9.17 -6.99
CA ARG A 164 -5.03 -7.78 -6.55
C ARG A 164 -5.86 -7.55 -5.28
N HIS A 165 -7.15 -7.88 -5.29
CA HIS A 165 -8.00 -7.59 -4.14
C HIS A 165 -7.64 -8.42 -2.91
N TYR A 166 -7.12 -9.64 -3.09
CA TYR A 166 -6.60 -10.43 -1.99
C TYR A 166 -5.37 -9.80 -1.35
N TYR A 167 -4.36 -9.40 -2.13
CA TYR A 167 -3.13 -8.84 -1.55
C TYR A 167 -3.34 -7.47 -0.93
N GLU A 168 -4.18 -6.63 -1.54
CA GLU A 168 -4.59 -5.36 -0.93
C GLU A 168 -5.33 -5.60 0.40
N ALA A 169 -6.30 -6.52 0.43
CA ALA A 169 -6.99 -6.86 1.67
C ALA A 169 -6.03 -7.45 2.72
N ALA A 170 -5.05 -8.25 2.30
CA ALA A 170 -4.06 -8.83 3.19
C ALA A 170 -3.13 -7.77 3.79
N ALA A 171 -2.60 -6.86 2.98
CA ALA A 171 -1.73 -5.77 3.42
C ALA A 171 -2.48 -4.81 4.37
N TRP A 172 -3.65 -4.30 3.97
CA TRP A 172 -4.46 -3.45 4.85
C TRP A 172 -4.94 -4.17 6.11
N GLY A 173 -5.34 -5.44 5.99
CA GLY A 173 -5.73 -6.27 7.14
C GLY A 173 -4.57 -6.47 8.12
N PHE A 174 -3.35 -6.67 7.61
CA PHE A 174 -2.13 -6.73 8.41
C PHE A 174 -1.92 -5.44 9.17
N ASN A 175 -1.93 -4.28 8.49
CA ASN A 175 -1.77 -2.99 9.14
C ASN A 175 -2.87 -2.70 10.16
N VAL A 176 -4.13 -3.05 9.88
CA VAL A 176 -5.23 -2.92 10.86
C VAL A 176 -4.96 -3.77 12.10
N GLY A 177 -4.46 -4.98 11.93
CA GLY A 177 -4.05 -5.87 13.02
C GLY A 177 -2.93 -5.26 13.87
N GLU A 178 -1.85 -4.81 13.24
CA GLU A 178 -0.71 -4.17 13.91
C GLU A 178 -1.12 -2.87 14.62
N ALA A 179 -1.99 -2.07 14.01
CA ALA A 179 -2.55 -0.87 14.63
C ALA A 179 -3.32 -1.19 15.91
N ARG A 180 -4.17 -2.23 15.89
CA ARG A 180 -4.89 -2.72 17.09
C ARG A 180 -3.95 -3.26 18.15
N ALA A 181 -2.81 -3.82 17.75
CA ALA A 181 -1.75 -4.26 18.65
C ALA A 181 -0.87 -3.10 19.18
N GLY A 182 -1.16 -1.84 18.81
CA GLY A 182 -0.44 -0.66 19.29
C GLY A 182 0.91 -0.41 18.61
N ARG A 183 1.16 -1.04 17.45
CA ARG A 183 2.45 -0.96 16.72
C ARG A 183 2.69 0.36 16.00
N TYR A 184 1.64 1.18 15.84
CA TYR A 184 1.72 2.52 15.27
C TYR A 184 1.36 3.58 16.33
N PRO A 185 2.25 3.85 17.31
CA PRO A 185 1.97 4.83 18.35
C PRO A 185 1.77 6.22 17.75
N GLY A 186 0.66 6.87 18.08
CA GLY A 186 0.28 8.18 17.54
C GLY A 186 -0.55 8.14 16.25
N LEU A 187 -0.95 6.96 15.78
CA LEU A 187 -1.92 6.82 14.68
C LEU A 187 -3.25 7.45 15.10
N ARG A 188 -3.74 8.40 14.30
CA ARG A 188 -4.95 9.15 14.66
C ARG A 188 -6.20 8.33 14.34
N PRO A 189 -7.33 8.55 15.05
CA PRO A 189 -8.57 7.81 14.79
C PRO A 189 -9.07 7.90 13.33
N ARG A 190 -8.91 9.06 12.68
CA ARG A 190 -9.28 9.23 11.26
C ARG A 190 -8.44 8.39 10.30
N GLU A 191 -7.15 8.23 10.61
CA GLU A 191 -6.20 7.45 9.81
C GLU A 191 -6.43 5.96 10.00
N PHE A 192 -6.70 5.54 11.23
CA PHE A 192 -7.11 4.16 11.51
C PHE A 192 -8.43 3.80 10.82
N ARG A 193 -9.42 4.70 10.80
CA ARG A 193 -10.68 4.51 10.07
C ARG A 193 -10.43 4.36 8.58
N GLU A 194 -9.58 5.19 8.00
CA GLU A 194 -9.22 5.09 6.59
C GLU A 194 -8.56 3.74 6.25
N ALA A 195 -7.64 3.23 7.08
CA ALA A 195 -7.09 1.89 6.89
C ALA A 195 -8.16 0.78 6.97
N LEU A 196 -9.13 0.91 7.87
CA LEU A 196 -10.27 0.00 7.97
C LEU A 196 -11.16 0.05 6.72
N ASP A 197 -11.44 1.26 6.21
CA ASP A 197 -12.27 1.45 5.02
C ASP A 197 -11.59 0.84 3.79
N ARG A 198 -10.27 1.04 3.63
CA ARG A 198 -9.49 0.40 2.56
C ARG A 198 -9.49 -1.12 2.67
N TYR A 199 -9.28 -1.67 3.87
CA TYR A 199 -9.41 -3.11 4.09
C TYR A 199 -10.80 -3.63 3.68
N GLY A 200 -11.87 -2.94 4.12
CA GLY A 200 -13.25 -3.30 3.83
C GLY A 200 -13.57 -3.28 2.33
N GLU A 201 -13.09 -2.27 1.61
CA GLU A 201 -13.25 -2.14 0.15
C GLU A 201 -12.69 -3.35 -0.58
N HIS A 202 -11.42 -3.69 -0.32
CA HIS A 202 -10.76 -4.80 -1.01
C HIS A 202 -11.32 -6.17 -0.58
N TYR A 203 -11.69 -6.34 0.70
CA TYR A 203 -12.33 -7.55 1.19
C TYR A 203 -13.69 -7.78 0.51
N ALA A 204 -14.52 -6.73 0.41
CA ALA A 204 -15.83 -6.81 -0.23
C ALA A 204 -15.71 -7.10 -1.74
N ALA A 205 -14.78 -6.45 -2.42
CA ALA A 205 -14.51 -6.72 -3.83
C ALA A 205 -14.01 -8.16 -4.07
N LEU A 206 -13.09 -8.66 -3.25
CA LEU A 206 -12.64 -10.04 -3.31
C LEU A 206 -13.80 -11.03 -3.10
N LYS A 207 -14.63 -10.79 -2.08
CA LYS A 207 -15.82 -11.59 -1.80
C LYS A 207 -16.76 -11.64 -3.00
N SER A 208 -17.05 -10.49 -3.60
CA SER A 208 -17.91 -10.39 -4.79
C SER A 208 -17.36 -11.16 -5.98
N LEU A 209 -16.04 -11.18 -6.17
CA LEU A 209 -15.40 -11.92 -7.27
C LEU A 209 -15.46 -13.44 -7.09
N LEU A 210 -15.42 -13.93 -5.85
CA LEU A 210 -15.24 -15.36 -5.57
C LEU A 210 -16.48 -16.07 -5.04
N GLN A 211 -17.31 -15.43 -4.21
CA GLN A 211 -18.30 -16.14 -3.40
C GLN A 211 -19.26 -17.01 -4.23
N GLU A 212 -19.69 -16.53 -5.40
CA GLU A 212 -20.59 -17.27 -6.29
C GLU A 212 -19.86 -18.15 -7.30
N ARG A 213 -18.61 -17.81 -7.62
CA ARG A 213 -17.85 -18.45 -8.72
C ARG A 213 -16.93 -19.58 -8.25
N ASP A 214 -16.39 -19.43 -7.04
CA ASP A 214 -15.46 -20.36 -6.41
C ASP A 214 -15.52 -20.15 -4.87
N SER A 215 -16.56 -20.70 -4.24
CA SER A 215 -16.79 -20.58 -2.80
C SER A 215 -15.67 -21.21 -1.96
N GLY A 216 -15.05 -22.29 -2.47
CA GLY A 216 -13.92 -22.94 -1.81
C GLY A 216 -12.68 -22.03 -1.76
N LEU A 217 -12.37 -21.33 -2.87
CA LEU A 217 -11.31 -20.33 -2.87
C LEU A 217 -11.63 -19.15 -1.97
N TRP A 218 -12.88 -18.69 -1.98
CA TRP A 218 -13.34 -17.63 -1.08
C TRP A 218 -13.07 -18.01 0.38
N GLU A 219 -13.49 -19.19 0.82
CA GLU A 219 -13.28 -19.67 2.19
C GLU A 219 -11.80 -19.76 2.56
N ALA A 220 -10.96 -20.28 1.65
CA ALA A 220 -9.52 -20.33 1.85
C ALA A 220 -8.91 -18.93 2.02
N CYS A 221 -9.26 -17.99 1.13
CA CYS A 221 -8.82 -16.60 1.21
C CYS A 221 -9.31 -15.92 2.50
N ALA A 222 -10.59 -16.03 2.82
CA ALA A 222 -11.18 -15.43 4.02
C ALA A 222 -10.51 -15.96 5.29
N LYS A 223 -10.21 -17.26 5.37
CA LYS A 223 -9.48 -17.86 6.48
C LYS A 223 -8.07 -17.27 6.64
N MET A 224 -7.34 -17.08 5.55
CA MET A 224 -6.01 -16.44 5.60
C MET A 224 -6.09 -14.97 6.06
N LEU A 225 -7.11 -14.24 5.61
CA LEU A 225 -7.33 -12.83 5.97
C LEU A 225 -7.76 -12.62 7.43
N GLN A 226 -8.16 -13.68 8.16
CA GLN A 226 -8.41 -13.59 9.60
C GLN A 226 -7.13 -13.42 10.43
N ALA A 227 -5.98 -13.85 9.91
CA ALA A 227 -4.69 -13.79 10.60
C ALA A 227 -3.57 -13.29 9.66
N PRO A 228 -3.66 -12.05 9.14
CA PRO A 228 -2.77 -11.55 8.10
C PRO A 228 -1.31 -11.44 8.54
N ALA A 229 -1.04 -11.26 9.84
CA ALA A 229 0.32 -11.30 10.38
C ALA A 229 1.02 -12.67 10.20
N ALA A 230 0.26 -13.77 10.12
CA ALA A 230 0.81 -15.10 9.84
C ALA A 230 1.38 -15.22 8.42
N LEU A 231 0.97 -14.33 7.50
CA LEU A 231 1.47 -14.31 6.12
C LEU A 231 2.92 -13.84 6.07
N LEU A 232 3.37 -12.99 6.99
CA LEU A 232 4.76 -12.50 7.03
C LEU A 232 5.72 -13.43 7.81
N THR A 233 5.21 -14.22 8.76
CA THR A 233 6.07 -15.01 9.67
C THR A 233 6.36 -16.42 9.18
N THR A 234 5.60 -16.93 8.21
CA THR A 234 5.68 -18.34 7.77
C THR A 234 6.67 -18.58 6.63
N SER A 235 7.21 -17.53 6.03
CA SER A 235 8.03 -17.66 4.82
C SER A 235 9.49 -17.34 5.05
N ARG A 236 10.34 -18.28 4.62
CA ARG A 236 11.79 -18.15 4.69
C ARG A 236 12.23 -17.00 3.77
N PRO A 237 13.11 -16.09 4.23
CA PRO A 237 13.64 -15.05 3.36
C PRO A 237 14.39 -15.65 2.16
N PRO A 238 14.42 -14.96 1.01
CA PRO A 238 15.24 -15.38 -0.13
C PRO A 238 16.71 -15.47 0.31
N ARG A 239 17.39 -16.54 -0.11
CA ARG A 239 18.84 -16.74 0.11
C ARG A 239 19.66 -16.06 -0.97
#